data_AF-A0A8S7FAL6-F1
#
_entry.id   AF-A0A8S7FAL6-F1
#
_cell.length_a   1.000
_cell.length_b   1.000
_cell.length_c   1.000
_cell.angle_alpha   90.00
_cell.angle_beta   90.00
_cell.angle_gamma   90.00
#
_symmetry.space_group_name_H-M   'P 1'
#
loop_
_entity.id
_entity.type
_entity.pdbx_description
1 polymer ?
#
loop_
_entity_poly.entity_id
_entity_poly.type
_entity_poly.pdbx_seq_one_letter_code
_entity_poly.pdbx_strand_id
1 'polypeptide(L)'
;MPHTIKKMSLIGLILMIFTSVFGFANSPSAYYLMGYSAIPFYIFSALLFFIPFALMMAEMGAAYRKEEGGIYSWMNNSVGPR
;
A
#
# COMPACT_ATOMS: atom_id res chain seq x y z
N MET A 1 -24.40 9.79 25.06
CA MET A 1 -24.09 8.42 24.60
C MET A 1 -22.63 8.40 24.20
N PRO A 2 -21.76 7.51 24.73
CA PRO A 2 -20.38 7.47 24.29
C PRO A 2 -20.37 7.03 22.81
N HIS A 3 -19.88 7.90 21.93
CA HIS A 3 -19.63 7.54 20.53
C HIS A 3 -18.46 6.56 20.51
N THR A 4 -18.77 5.27 20.54
CA THR A 4 -17.76 4.22 20.33
C THR A 4 -17.25 4.36 18.90
N ILE A 5 -16.02 4.86 18.73
CA ILE A 5 -15.39 4.98 17.42
C ILE A 5 -15.31 3.59 16.80
N LYS A 6 -16.12 3.34 15.77
CA LYS A 6 -16.18 2.05 15.09
C LYS A 6 -14.94 1.92 14.22
N LYS A 7 -13.99 1.10 14.67
CA LYS A 7 -12.78 0.78 13.90
C LYS A 7 -13.16 -0.02 12.65
N MET A 8 -12.51 0.26 11.52
CA MET A 8 -12.76 -0.44 10.26
C MET A 8 -12.31 -1.90 10.36
N SER A 9 -13.03 -2.81 9.70
CA SER A 9 -12.63 -4.22 9.65
C SER A 9 -11.40 -4.40 8.78
N LEU A 10 -10.58 -5.42 9.09
CA LEU A 10 -9.39 -5.74 8.31
C LEU A 10 -9.72 -5.98 6.83
N ILE A 11 -10.81 -6.72 6.56
CA ILE A 11 -11.28 -7.00 5.19
C ILE A 11 -11.67 -5.69 4.48
N GLY A 12 -12.37 -4.78 5.19
CA GLY A 12 -12.73 -3.48 4.63
C GLY A 12 -11.50 -2.63 4.27
N LEU A 13 -10.47 -2.66 5.11
CA LEU A 13 -9.20 -1.99 4.84
C LEU A 13 -8.50 -2.58 3.61
N ILE A 14 -8.40 -3.90 3.52
CA ILE A 14 -7.78 -4.60 2.38
C ILE A 14 -8.49 -4.25 1.08
N LEU A 15 -9.83 -4.30 1.06
CA LEU A 15 -10.61 -3.97 -0.14
C LEU A 15 -10.42 -2.52 -0.57
N MET A 16 -10.37 -1.58 0.38
CA MET A 16 -10.15 -0.16 0.08
C MET A 16 -8.75 0.11 -0.51
N ILE A 17 -7.71 -0.56 0.02
CA ILE A 17 -6.36 -0.46 -0.56
C ILE A 17 -6.33 -1.10 -1.95
N PHE A 18 -6.96 -2.27 -2.11
CA PHE A 18 -6.99 -2.98 -3.39
C PHE A 18 -7.66 -2.15 -4.49
N THR A 19 -8.82 -1.55 -4.22
CA THR A 19 -9.55 -0.75 -5.22
C THR A 19 -8.88 0.58 -5.53
N SER A 20 -8.10 1.16 -4.60
CA SER A 20 -7.38 2.42 -4.83
C SER A 20 -6.05 2.23 -5.56
N VAL A 21 -5.34 1.11 -5.33
CA VAL A 21 -4.02 0.85 -5.91
C VAL A 21 -4.11 0.04 -7.20
N PHE A 22 -5.02 -0.94 -7.28
CA PHE A 22 -5.09 -1.86 -8.41
C PHE A 22 -6.01 -1.33 -9.52
N GLY A 23 -5.42 -0.70 -10.53
CA GLY A 23 -6.12 -0.38 -11.78
C GLY A 23 -6.27 -1.61 -12.67
N PHE A 24 -7.48 -2.13 -12.83
CA PHE A 24 -7.76 -3.28 -13.72
C PHE A 24 -7.24 -3.09 -15.15
N ALA A 25 -7.11 -1.85 -15.64
CA ALA A 25 -6.56 -1.55 -16.96
C ALA A 25 -5.07 -1.90 -17.12
N ASN A 26 -4.33 -2.02 -16.02
CA ASN A 26 -2.88 -2.21 -16.08
C ASN A 26 -2.49 -3.62 -16.57
N SER A 27 -3.21 -4.66 -16.12
CA SER A 27 -2.90 -6.05 -16.50
C SER A 27 -3.18 -6.38 -17.97
N PRO A 28 -4.35 -5.99 -18.55
CA PRO A 28 -4.60 -6.16 -19.98
C PRO A 28 -3.65 -5.34 -20.84
N SER A 29 -3.28 -4.12 -20.41
CA SER A 29 -2.32 -3.28 -21.14
C SER A 29 -0.94 -3.92 -21.18
N ALA A 30 -0.46 -4.46 -20.06
CA ALA A 30 0.81 -5.19 -20.02
C ALA A 30 0.80 -6.43 -20.91
N TYR A 31 -0.30 -7.19 -20.91
CA TYR A 31 -0.46 -8.34 -21.80
C TYR A 31 -0.54 -7.93 -23.28
N TYR A 32 -1.23 -6.83 -23.60
CA TYR A 32 -1.30 -6.32 -24.97
C TYR A 32 0.08 -5.92 -25.51
N LEU A 33 0.91 -5.29 -24.67
CA LEU A 33 2.23 -4.79 -25.07
C LEU A 33 3.32 -5.87 -25.10
N MET A 34 3.31 -6.80 -24.14
CA MET A 34 4.41 -7.76 -23.92
C MET A 34 3.94 -9.23 -23.90
N GLY A 35 2.64 -9.50 -23.98
CA GLY A 35 2.08 -10.84 -23.89
C GLY A 35 2.47 -11.54 -22.60
N TYR A 36 2.81 -12.83 -22.70
CA TYR A 36 3.28 -13.62 -21.56
C TYR A 36 4.66 -13.21 -21.05
N SER A 37 5.44 -12.45 -21.83
CA SER A 37 6.76 -11.98 -21.36
C SER A 37 6.67 -10.95 -20.24
N ALA A 38 5.49 -10.37 -19.98
CA ALA A 38 5.24 -9.50 -18.82
C ALA A 38 5.27 -10.25 -17.47
N ILE A 39 4.97 -11.56 -17.46
CA ILE A 39 4.86 -12.37 -16.22
C ILE A 39 6.13 -12.32 -15.37
N PRO A 40 7.35 -12.59 -15.89
CA PRO A 40 8.56 -12.50 -15.08
C PRO A 40 8.79 -11.10 -14.50
N PHE A 41 8.44 -10.03 -15.21
CA PHE A 41 8.52 -8.67 -14.68
C PHE A 41 7.55 -8.42 -13.52
N TYR A 42 6.34 -8.99 -13.58
CA TYR A 42 5.40 -8.93 -12.45
C TYR A 42 5.93 -9.69 -11.23
N ILE A 43 6.51 -10.87 -11.42
CA ILE A 43 7.12 -11.65 -10.33
C ILE A 43 8.28 -10.86 -9.71
N PHE A 44 9.15 -10.31 -10.54
CA PHE A 44 10.29 -9.53 -10.08
C PHE A 44 9.85 -8.27 -9.32
N SER A 45 8.86 -7.56 -9.84
CA SER A 45 8.27 -6.38 -9.18
C SER A 45 7.57 -6.77 -7.87
N ALA A 46 6.90 -7.92 -7.83
CA ALA A 46 6.28 -8.41 -6.61
C ALA A 46 7.33 -8.65 -5.51
N LEU A 47 8.43 -9.31 -5.86
CA LEU A 47 9.48 -9.69 -4.91
C LEU A 47 10.36 -8.53 -4.47
N LEU A 48 10.81 -7.68 -5.40
CA LEU A 48 11.80 -6.65 -5.10
C LEU A 48 11.19 -5.29 -4.76
N PHE A 49 9.95 -5.03 -5.16
CA PHE A 49 9.30 -3.75 -4.88
C PHE A 49 8.14 -3.92 -3.90
N PHE A 50 7.14 -4.74 -4.22
CA PHE A 50 5.93 -4.83 -3.39
C PHE A 50 6.17 -5.41 -2.00
N ILE A 51 6.90 -6.52 -1.87
CA ILE A 51 7.15 -7.13 -0.55
C ILE A 51 7.96 -6.17 0.35
N PRO A 52 9.11 -5.62 -0.08
CA PRO A 52 9.87 -4.69 0.76
C PRO A 52 9.08 -3.43 1.10
N PHE A 53 8.32 -2.89 0.13
CA PHE A 53 7.48 -1.72 0.37
C PHE A 53 6.37 -2.01 1.39
N ALA A 54 5.68 -3.15 1.27
CA ALA A 54 4.63 -3.53 2.21
C ALA A 54 5.16 -3.68 3.64
N LEU A 55 6.35 -4.27 3.81
CA LEU A 55 7.02 -4.37 5.11
C LEU A 55 7.37 -2.99 5.67
N MET A 56 7.94 -2.10 4.85
CA MET A 56 8.24 -0.73 5.26
C MET A 56 6.98 0.03 5.72
N MET A 57 5.90 -0.05 4.95
CA MET A 57 4.62 0.58 5.29
C MET A 57 4.01 -0.01 6.56
N ALA A 58 4.16 -1.32 6.79
CA ALA A 58 3.69 -1.99 7.99
C ALA A 58 4.47 -1.55 9.24
N GLU A 59 5.80 -1.49 9.17
CA GLU A 59 6.67 -1.03 10.25
C GLU A 59 6.38 0.44 10.60
N MET A 60 6.32 1.34 9.61
CA MET A 60 6.02 2.75 9.84
C MET A 60 4.59 2.95 10.38
N GLY A 61 3.60 2.24 9.83
CA GLY A 61 2.23 2.28 10.33
C GLY A 61 2.09 1.77 11.78
N ALA A 62 2.91 0.79 12.18
CA ALA A 62 2.96 0.30 13.55
C ALA A 62 3.67 1.29 14.49
N ALA A 63 4.81 1.85 14.07
CA ALA A 63 5.59 2.81 14.84
C ALA A 63 4.81 4.10 15.14
N TYR A 64 4.06 4.61 14.16
CA TYR A 64 3.31 5.87 14.25
C TYR A 64 1.79 5.67 14.41
N ARG A 65 1.36 4.61 15.10
CA ARG A 65 -0.07 4.22 15.22
C ARG A 65 -0.98 5.26 15.87
N LYS A 66 -0.42 6.24 16.57
CA LYS A 66 -1.15 7.33 17.23
C LYS A 66 -1.21 8.61 16.38
N GLU A 67 -0.49 8.66 15.26
CA GLU A 67 -0.47 9.81 14.38
C GLU A 67 -1.42 9.60 13.19
N GLU A 68 -2.23 10.61 12.90
CA GLU A 68 -3.25 10.55 11.86
C GLU A 68 -2.74 11.02 10.48
N GLY A 69 -1.50 11.52 10.41
CA GLY A 69 -0.91 12.12 9.21
C GLY A 69 -0.39 11.14 8.16
N GLY A 70 -0.45 9.82 8.39
CA GLY A 70 0.08 8.80 7.48
C GLY A 70 1.53 9.06 7.09
N ILE A 71 1.85 8.95 5.79
CA ILE A 71 3.22 9.13 5.26
C ILE A 71 3.82 10.50 5.64
N TYR A 72 3.01 11.57 5.69
CA TYR A 72 3.50 12.89 6.06
C TYR A 72 4.04 12.92 7.50
N SER A 73 3.29 12.34 8.43
CA SER A 73 3.70 12.19 9.83
C SER A 73 4.99 11.36 9.93
N TRP A 74 5.06 10.26 9.18
CA TRP A 74 6.22 9.39 9.21
C TRP A 74 7.48 10.09 8.70
N MET A 75 7.36 10.86 7.62
CA MET A 75 8.46 11.63 7.05
C MET A 75 8.91 12.76 7.97
N ASN A 76 7.97 13.50 8.56
CA ASN A 76 8.27 14.55 9.53
C ASN A 76 9.06 14.01 10.73
N ASN A 77 8.69 12.84 11.23
CA ASN A 77 9.38 12.22 12.36
C ASN A 77 10.69 11.50 11.99
N SER A 78 10.82 10.98 10.77
CA SER A 78 12.00 10.22 10.34
C SER A 78 13.11 11.11 9.77
N VAL A 79 12.74 12.15 9.01
CA VAL A 79 13.67 12.99 8.24
C VAL A 79 13.70 14.43 8.74
N GLY A 80 12.72 14.82 9.56
CA GLY A 80 12.55 16.17 10.08
C GLY A 80 11.65 17.04 9.18
N PRO A 81 11.06 18.11 9.74
CA PRO A 81 10.29 19.08 8.96
C PRO A 81 11.21 19.84 8.00
N ARG A 82 10.81 19.93 6.73
CA ARG A 82 11.41 20.81 5.71
C ARG A 82 10.32 21.63 5.06
#